data_AF-A0A661AZE6-F1
#
_entry.id   AF-A0A661AZE6-F1
#
_cell.length_a   1.000
_cell.length_b   1.000
_cell.length_c   1.000
_cell.angle_alpha   90.00
_cell.angle_beta   90.00
_cell.angle_gamma   90.00
#
_symmetry.space_group_name_H-M   'P 1'
#
loop_
_entity.id
_entity.type
_entity.pdbx_description
1 polymer ?
#
loop_
_entity_poly.entity_id
_entity_poly.type
_entity_poly.pdbx_seq_one_letter_code
_entity_poly.pdbx_strand_id
1 'polypeptide(L)'
;MGNKKNTKLVYAQSSDIKARTYIEYKKDMKKKAIVELEIKDWLNNSKKTEILKYIRNILKNGIPESILKKWKEIYNRQQNLIQTNREKFEQFTKNILQELRSSSGDNLIIEKYGGDKFLWFQRKGGITREPDYVVNLELKSYNKIKPIVIPIFHIEFQYADKEDLDYYDFKISKVAKKIKGNRVPHKDRIFLYILKNSSKYAFMEPGWIVKHGKIGVVPAWGSRQAYRIAKDDFEKIFKKDRTLKPVIINIDNKINILNFQHQLVSIWENEFSKNLQKVIDKKKLVKITPNNLNGFFKVCFILEHLNKTPENINLWFVYLLSYVNDELTLKDISILTYSLDFLYSKIPHSKLKSNELEELINKIKIIIKTINNRYNDDGFYRSSVKESPLEETRFALFSINLIEDIIQDVIYYHNADLEPITKIYQYVKNPKRISNIINNESL
;
A
#
# COMPACT_ATOMS: atom_id res chain seq x y z
N MET A 1 -25.73 -2.03 -24.59
CA MET A 1 -24.33 -1.73 -24.20
C MET A 1 -24.15 -2.08 -22.73
N GLY A 2 -23.37 -3.12 -22.43
CA GLY A 2 -23.30 -3.73 -21.10
C GLY A 2 -22.70 -2.81 -20.05
N ASN A 3 -23.39 -2.69 -18.91
CA ASN A 3 -22.91 -2.06 -17.68
C ASN A 3 -21.56 -2.67 -17.28
N LYS A 4 -20.45 -1.99 -17.57
CA LYS A 4 -19.17 -2.24 -16.89
C LYS A 4 -19.38 -1.93 -15.42
N LYS A 5 -19.64 -2.97 -14.60
CA LYS A 5 -19.68 -2.85 -13.15
C LYS A 5 -18.42 -2.12 -12.69
N ASN A 6 -18.61 -1.02 -11.97
CA ASN A 6 -17.53 -0.20 -11.42
C ASN A 6 -16.59 -1.14 -10.62
N THR A 7 -15.29 -1.14 -10.94
CA THR A 7 -14.30 -2.01 -10.28
C THR A 7 -14.27 -1.82 -8.77
N LYS A 8 -14.66 -0.64 -8.27
CA LYS A 8 -14.89 -0.36 -6.83
C LYS A 8 -16.04 -1.18 -6.22
N LEU A 9 -17.11 -1.45 -6.97
CA LEU A 9 -18.26 -2.26 -6.54
C LEU A 9 -18.02 -3.77 -6.68
N VAL A 10 -17.26 -4.19 -7.71
CA VAL A 10 -16.97 -5.62 -7.94
C VAL A 10 -16.16 -6.23 -6.79
N TYR A 11 -15.37 -5.43 -6.05
CA TYR A 11 -14.60 -5.92 -4.90
C TYR A 11 -15.32 -5.81 -3.56
N ALA A 12 -16.15 -4.78 -3.33
CA ALA A 12 -17.11 -4.79 -2.21
C ALA A 12 -18.02 -6.04 -2.26
N GLN A 13 -18.22 -6.61 -3.46
CA GLN A 13 -18.93 -7.88 -3.68
C GLN A 13 -18.04 -9.14 -3.80
N SER A 14 -16.72 -9.03 -4.02
CA SER A 14 -15.82 -10.20 -4.20
C SER A 14 -14.80 -10.41 -3.08
N SER A 15 -14.79 -9.53 -2.09
CA SER A 15 -14.09 -9.68 -0.81
C SER A 15 -15.05 -9.91 0.34
N ASP A 16 -15.01 -11.15 0.80
CA ASP A 16 -15.88 -11.74 1.81
C ASP A 16 -15.58 -11.22 3.23
N ILE A 17 -16.01 -9.99 3.56
CA ILE A 17 -16.25 -9.48 4.92
C ILE A 17 -17.45 -8.52 4.79
N LYS A 18 -18.43 -8.54 5.72
CA LYS A 18 -19.65 -7.66 5.79
C LYS A 18 -19.56 -6.44 4.88
N ALA A 19 -20.54 -6.18 4.00
CA ALA A 19 -20.58 -5.05 3.07
C ALA A 19 -19.86 -3.79 3.61
N ARG A 20 -18.55 -3.69 3.34
CA ARG A 20 -17.70 -2.65 3.91
C ARG A 20 -17.92 -1.38 3.14
N THR A 21 -17.91 -0.24 3.82
CA THR A 21 -17.86 1.04 3.13
C THR A 21 -16.51 1.15 2.39
N TYR A 22 -16.47 1.96 1.33
CA TYR A 22 -15.22 2.25 0.61
C TYR A 22 -14.12 2.77 1.56
N ILE A 23 -14.53 3.53 2.57
CA ILE A 23 -13.65 4.13 3.59
C ILE A 23 -13.04 3.06 4.51
N GLU A 24 -13.84 2.10 4.99
CA GLU A 24 -13.34 0.95 5.77
C GLU A 24 -12.36 0.10 4.96
N TYR A 25 -12.64 -0.11 3.67
CA TYR A 25 -11.72 -0.81 2.79
C TYR A 25 -10.40 -0.05 2.61
N LYS A 26 -10.43 1.29 2.45
CA LYS A 26 -9.23 2.14 2.36
C LYS A 26 -8.37 2.01 3.61
N LYS A 27 -8.99 2.01 4.80
CA LYS A 27 -8.31 1.79 6.09
C LYS A 27 -7.58 0.44 6.14
N ASP A 28 -8.24 -0.64 5.77
CA ASP A 28 -7.64 -1.98 5.83
C ASP A 28 -6.48 -2.14 4.83
N MET A 29 -6.61 -1.57 3.64
CA MET A 29 -5.51 -1.57 2.66
C MET A 29 -4.33 -0.73 3.15
N LYS A 30 -4.57 0.42 3.79
CA LYS A 30 -3.53 1.22 4.45
C LYS A 30 -2.84 0.45 5.58
N LYS A 31 -3.61 -0.28 6.41
CA LYS A 31 -3.04 -1.14 7.47
C LYS A 31 -2.09 -2.18 6.87
N LYS A 32 -2.52 -2.88 5.81
CA LYS A 32 -1.67 -3.84 5.08
C LYS A 32 -0.40 -3.17 4.53
N ALA A 33 -0.54 -2.01 3.89
CA ALA A 33 0.56 -1.26 3.29
C ALA A 33 1.62 -0.83 4.33
N ILE A 34 1.20 -0.38 5.51
CA ILE A 34 2.11 -0.04 6.62
C ILE A 34 3.01 -1.23 6.92
N VAL A 35 2.43 -2.41 7.14
CA VAL A 35 3.21 -3.62 7.46
C VAL A 35 4.18 -3.94 6.33
N GLU A 36 3.69 -3.98 5.10
CA GLU A 36 4.51 -4.38 3.95
C GLU A 36 5.71 -3.45 3.70
N LEU A 37 5.52 -2.14 3.87
CA LEU A 37 6.56 -1.14 3.64
C LEU A 37 7.63 -1.18 4.73
N GLU A 38 7.23 -1.34 5.99
CA GLU A 38 8.19 -1.46 7.10
C GLU A 38 8.96 -2.78 7.02
N ILE A 39 8.30 -3.88 6.62
CA ILE A 39 8.97 -5.18 6.42
C ILE A 39 9.92 -5.16 5.21
N LYS A 40 9.59 -4.43 4.13
CA LYS A 40 10.50 -4.26 2.99
C LYS A 40 11.85 -3.69 3.43
N ASP A 41 11.85 -2.69 4.29
CA ASP A 41 13.09 -2.08 4.79
C ASP A 41 13.87 -3.04 5.68
N TRP A 42 13.18 -3.79 6.54
CA TRP A 42 13.81 -4.86 7.31
C TRP A 42 14.45 -5.94 6.43
N LEU A 43 13.78 -6.33 5.34
CA LEU A 43 14.35 -7.29 4.39
C LEU A 43 15.63 -6.77 3.75
N ASN A 44 15.64 -5.49 3.33
CA ASN A 44 16.81 -4.84 2.76
C ASN A 44 17.95 -4.70 3.77
N ASN A 45 17.65 -4.40 5.04
CA ASN A 45 18.68 -4.09 6.03
C ASN A 45 19.21 -5.32 6.77
N SER A 46 18.43 -6.39 6.88
CA SER A 46 18.75 -7.50 7.80
C SER A 46 18.59 -8.89 7.21
N LYS A 47 18.04 -9.06 5.99
CA LYS A 47 17.74 -10.38 5.43
C LYS A 47 18.30 -10.71 4.05
N LYS A 48 18.99 -9.77 3.40
CA LYS A 48 19.59 -10.00 2.06
C LYS A 48 20.42 -11.28 1.97
N THR A 49 21.33 -11.52 2.93
CA THR A 49 22.19 -12.72 2.94
C THR A 49 21.39 -14.02 3.12
N GLU A 50 20.36 -14.03 3.97
CA GLU A 50 19.51 -15.22 4.14
C GLU A 50 18.67 -15.48 2.90
N ILE A 51 18.04 -14.44 2.33
CA ILE A 51 17.29 -14.51 1.08
C ILE A 51 18.19 -15.05 -0.05
N LEU A 52 19.43 -14.57 -0.15
CA LEU A 52 20.39 -15.05 -1.15
C LEU A 52 20.68 -16.55 -1.02
N LYS A 53 20.74 -17.10 0.20
CA LYS A 53 20.90 -18.56 0.41
C LYS A 53 19.73 -19.34 -0.19
N TYR A 54 18.49 -18.88 0.02
CA TYR A 54 17.31 -19.50 -0.59
C TYR A 54 17.35 -19.41 -2.11
N ILE A 55 17.65 -18.23 -2.66
CA ILE A 55 17.72 -18.01 -4.11
C ILE A 55 18.77 -18.95 -4.73
N ARG A 56 19.97 -19.04 -4.14
CA ARG A 56 21.03 -19.95 -4.60
C ARG A 56 20.56 -21.40 -4.58
N ASN A 57 19.91 -21.84 -3.51
CA ASN A 57 19.42 -23.21 -3.39
C ASN A 57 18.40 -23.55 -4.49
N ILE A 58 17.48 -22.64 -4.76
CA ILE A 58 16.43 -22.82 -5.77
C ILE A 58 17.04 -22.83 -7.17
N LEU A 59 17.96 -21.90 -7.45
CA LEU A 59 18.62 -21.81 -8.76
C LEU A 59 19.57 -22.97 -9.06
N LYS A 60 20.07 -23.71 -8.04
CA LYS A 60 20.79 -24.98 -8.26
C LYS A 60 19.92 -26.02 -8.97
N ASN A 61 18.61 -25.97 -8.77
CA ASN A 61 17.64 -26.88 -9.40
C ASN A 61 17.15 -26.38 -10.78
N GLY A 62 17.81 -25.36 -11.33
CA GLY A 62 17.46 -24.71 -12.59
C GLY A 62 16.74 -23.37 -12.41
N ILE A 63 16.87 -22.49 -13.40
CA ILE A 63 16.21 -21.18 -13.40
C ILE A 63 14.71 -21.38 -13.69
N PRO A 64 13.80 -20.87 -12.84
CA PRO A 64 12.38 -20.93 -13.12
C PRO A 64 12.03 -20.27 -14.47
N GLU A 65 11.19 -20.91 -15.27
CA GLU A 65 10.82 -20.44 -16.61
C GLU A 65 10.24 -19.02 -16.61
N SER A 66 9.47 -18.65 -15.57
CA SER A 66 8.92 -17.29 -15.41
C SER A 66 10.02 -16.24 -15.23
N ILE A 67 11.09 -16.57 -14.50
CA ILE A 67 12.26 -15.70 -14.31
C ILE A 67 13.06 -15.61 -15.61
N LEU A 68 13.32 -16.75 -16.26
CA LEU A 68 14.07 -16.80 -17.52
C LEU A 68 13.39 -15.99 -18.63
N LYS A 69 12.05 -16.08 -18.72
CA LYS A 69 11.25 -15.28 -19.66
C LYS A 69 11.45 -13.78 -19.41
N LYS A 70 11.41 -13.35 -18.15
CA LYS A 70 11.59 -11.94 -17.77
C LYS A 70 13.01 -11.45 -18.05
N TRP A 71 14.02 -12.29 -17.85
CA TRP A 71 15.41 -11.97 -18.22
C TRP A 71 15.55 -11.78 -19.73
N LYS A 72 14.90 -12.63 -20.53
CA LYS A 72 14.89 -12.53 -22.00
C LYS A 72 14.24 -11.22 -22.48
N GLU A 73 13.12 -10.83 -21.89
CA GLU A 73 12.44 -9.55 -22.17
C GLU A 73 13.34 -8.35 -21.87
N ILE A 74 14.00 -8.34 -20.70
CA ILE A 74 14.92 -7.27 -20.31
C ILE A 74 16.13 -7.22 -21.25
N TYR A 75 16.72 -8.38 -21.55
CA TYR A 75 17.86 -8.48 -22.45
C TYR A 75 17.53 -7.91 -23.84
N ASN A 76 16.42 -8.34 -24.45
CA ASN A 76 16.00 -7.86 -25.76
C ASN A 76 15.76 -6.34 -25.75
N ARG A 77 15.07 -5.83 -24.72
CA ARG A 77 14.82 -4.39 -24.56
C ARG A 77 16.11 -3.58 -24.44
N GLN A 78 17.09 -4.08 -23.69
CA GLN A 78 18.37 -3.39 -23.53
C GLN A 78 19.22 -3.35 -24.79
N GLN A 79 19.06 -4.35 -25.66
CA GLN A 79 19.80 -4.47 -26.91
C GLN A 79 19.02 -3.92 -28.11
N ASN A 80 17.81 -3.36 -27.90
CA ASN A 80 16.88 -2.97 -28.96
C ASN A 80 16.64 -4.07 -30.01
N LEU A 81 16.58 -5.34 -29.57
CA LEU A 81 16.45 -6.50 -30.46
C LEU A 81 14.99 -6.93 -30.62
N ILE A 82 14.60 -7.21 -31.86
CA ILE A 82 13.30 -7.81 -32.21
C ILE A 82 13.32 -9.33 -31.92
N GLN A 83 14.47 -9.99 -32.09
CA GLN A 83 14.66 -11.42 -31.81
C GLN A 83 15.92 -11.66 -30.98
N THR A 84 15.85 -12.58 -30.02
CA THR A 84 16.95 -12.87 -29.10
C THR A 84 18.09 -13.61 -29.79
N ASN A 85 19.30 -13.06 -29.73
CA ASN A 85 20.51 -13.83 -30.02
C ASN A 85 20.75 -14.84 -28.88
N ARG A 86 20.65 -16.14 -29.21
CA ARG A 86 20.69 -17.22 -28.23
C ARG A 86 22.02 -17.29 -27.48
N GLU A 87 23.14 -17.26 -28.18
CA GLU A 87 24.49 -17.36 -27.58
C GLU A 87 24.76 -16.19 -26.62
N LYS A 88 24.43 -14.96 -27.05
CA LYS A 88 24.61 -13.77 -26.22
C LYS A 88 23.67 -13.78 -25.00
N PHE A 89 22.46 -14.31 -25.13
CA PHE A 89 21.54 -14.48 -24.00
C PHE A 89 22.00 -15.56 -23.02
N GLU A 90 22.57 -16.66 -23.53
CA GLU A 90 23.19 -17.70 -22.69
C GLU A 90 24.38 -17.12 -21.90
N GLN A 91 25.22 -16.29 -22.54
CA GLN A 91 26.30 -15.59 -21.84
C GLN A 91 25.78 -14.61 -20.79
N PHE A 92 24.75 -13.83 -21.12
CA PHE A 92 24.09 -12.94 -20.17
C PHE A 92 23.57 -13.70 -18.94
N THR A 93 22.94 -14.85 -19.16
CA THR A 93 22.43 -15.73 -18.10
C THR A 93 23.57 -16.27 -17.22
N LYS A 94 24.69 -16.69 -17.82
CA LYS A 94 25.88 -17.15 -17.10
C LYS A 94 26.47 -16.04 -16.21
N ASN A 95 26.55 -14.81 -16.71
CA ASN A 95 27.04 -13.67 -15.95
C ASN A 95 26.18 -13.38 -14.70
N ILE A 96 24.85 -13.43 -14.84
CA ILE A 96 23.94 -13.27 -13.69
C ILE A 96 24.18 -14.36 -12.65
N LEU A 97 24.28 -15.62 -13.08
CA LEU A 97 24.52 -16.74 -12.18
C LEU A 97 25.89 -16.64 -11.48
N GLN A 98 26.91 -16.16 -12.17
CA GLN A 98 28.24 -15.92 -11.59
C GLN A 98 28.17 -14.85 -10.51
N GLU A 99 27.53 -13.71 -10.79
CA GLU A 99 27.34 -12.63 -9.81
C GLU A 99 26.56 -13.11 -8.58
N LEU A 100 25.50 -13.89 -8.80
CA LEU A 100 24.74 -14.48 -7.70
C LEU A 100 25.56 -15.45 -6.85
N ARG A 101 26.56 -16.13 -7.43
CA ARG A 101 27.46 -17.03 -6.69
C ARG A 101 28.50 -16.26 -5.87
N SER A 102 29.02 -15.14 -6.37
CA SER A 102 30.04 -14.33 -5.69
C SER A 102 29.46 -13.33 -4.68
N SER A 103 28.19 -12.92 -4.84
CA SER A 103 27.57 -11.87 -4.01
C SER A 103 27.53 -12.19 -2.50
N SER A 104 27.75 -11.18 -1.65
CA SER A 104 27.45 -11.20 -0.20
C SER A 104 25.97 -10.95 0.11
N GLY A 105 25.22 -10.47 -0.88
CA GLY A 105 23.85 -9.97 -0.77
C GLY A 105 23.73 -8.46 -0.95
N ASP A 106 24.83 -7.70 -0.93
CA ASP A 106 24.79 -6.23 -0.91
C ASP A 106 24.19 -5.62 -2.18
N ASN A 107 24.44 -6.26 -3.32
CA ASN A 107 23.88 -5.92 -4.63
C ASN A 107 22.41 -6.37 -4.84
N LEU A 108 21.78 -6.94 -3.81
CA LEU A 108 20.35 -7.24 -3.85
C LEU A 108 19.52 -6.02 -3.45
N ILE A 109 18.44 -5.78 -4.16
CA ILE A 109 17.46 -4.74 -3.83
C ILE A 109 16.10 -5.42 -3.73
N ILE A 110 15.45 -5.33 -2.57
CA ILE A 110 14.08 -5.82 -2.39
C ILE A 110 13.10 -4.66 -2.56
N GLU A 111 12.20 -4.79 -3.52
CA GLU A 111 11.18 -3.78 -3.82
C GLU A 111 9.78 -4.35 -3.68
N LYS A 112 8.80 -3.48 -3.40
CA LYS A 112 7.39 -3.87 -3.50
C LYS A 112 7.07 -4.26 -4.95
N TYR A 113 6.39 -5.40 -5.10
CA TYR A 113 5.94 -5.94 -6.37
C TYR A 113 4.43 -6.16 -6.35
N GLY A 114 3.87 -6.37 -7.54
CA GLY A 114 2.44 -6.57 -7.72
C GLY A 114 1.62 -5.29 -7.80
N GLY A 115 0.35 -5.39 -8.17
CA GLY A 115 -0.59 -4.25 -8.16
C GLY A 115 -0.94 -3.73 -6.77
N ASP A 116 -0.52 -4.42 -5.71
CA ASP A 116 -0.54 -3.90 -4.35
C ASP A 116 0.48 -2.75 -4.18
N LYS A 117 1.47 -2.63 -5.09
CA LYS A 117 2.30 -1.42 -5.28
C LYS A 117 1.45 -0.14 -5.47
N PHE A 118 0.20 -0.29 -5.90
CA PHE A 118 -0.74 0.80 -6.18
C PHE A 118 -1.99 0.78 -5.29
N LEU A 119 -2.17 -0.24 -4.44
CA LEU A 119 -3.33 -0.33 -3.54
C LEU A 119 -3.33 0.73 -2.43
N TRP A 120 -2.21 1.43 -2.27
CA TRP A 120 -2.04 2.49 -1.28
C TRP A 120 -2.91 3.72 -1.62
N PHE A 121 -3.30 3.92 -2.91
CA PHE A 121 -3.85 5.19 -3.42
C PHE A 121 -5.09 5.08 -4.35
N GLN A 122 -5.63 3.86 -4.48
CA GLN A 122 -7.02 3.45 -4.79
C GLN A 122 -7.90 4.15 -5.87
N ARG A 123 -7.43 5.15 -6.64
CA ARG A 123 -8.26 5.71 -7.72
C ARG A 123 -8.65 4.61 -8.71
N LYS A 124 -7.75 3.64 -8.95
CA LYS A 124 -8.00 2.39 -9.71
C LYS A 124 -7.27 1.15 -9.15
N GLY A 125 -6.79 1.21 -7.90
CA GLY A 125 -6.07 0.10 -7.28
C GLY A 125 -6.90 -1.19 -7.28
N GLY A 126 -6.25 -2.31 -7.55
CA GLY A 126 -6.87 -3.62 -7.59
C GLY A 126 -5.92 -4.68 -7.05
N ILE A 127 -6.47 -5.70 -6.40
CA ILE A 127 -5.67 -6.82 -5.91
C ILE A 127 -5.17 -7.60 -7.12
N THR A 128 -3.86 -7.69 -7.25
CA THR A 128 -3.25 -8.58 -8.23
C THR A 128 -2.92 -9.93 -7.62
N ARG A 129 -2.72 -10.92 -8.48
CA ARG A 129 -2.21 -12.23 -8.06
C ARG A 129 -0.69 -12.27 -7.99
N GLU A 130 -0.04 -11.14 -8.22
CA GLU A 130 1.41 -11.00 -8.21
C GLU A 130 1.96 -11.12 -6.77
N PRO A 131 3.22 -11.54 -6.62
CA PRO A 131 3.92 -11.53 -5.32
C PRO A 131 4.02 -10.15 -4.69
N ASP A 132 4.18 -10.12 -3.38
CA ASP A 132 4.28 -8.87 -2.62
C ASP A 132 5.61 -8.14 -2.82
N TYR A 133 6.71 -8.89 -3.01
CA TYR A 133 8.02 -8.31 -3.28
C TYR A 133 8.72 -8.98 -4.46
N VAL A 134 9.62 -8.22 -5.07
CA VAL A 134 10.60 -8.69 -6.05
C VAL A 134 11.99 -8.48 -5.48
N VAL A 135 12.83 -9.49 -5.62
CA VAL A 135 14.26 -9.40 -5.34
C VAL A 135 14.93 -9.11 -6.66
N ASN A 136 15.59 -7.97 -6.73
CA ASN A 136 16.39 -7.56 -7.87
C ASN A 136 17.88 -7.74 -7.56
N LEU A 137 18.64 -8.08 -8.60
CA LEU A 137 20.09 -8.04 -8.60
C LEU A 137 20.54 -6.80 -9.37
N GLU A 138 21.37 -5.99 -8.73
CA GLU A 138 22.01 -4.84 -9.35
C GLU A 138 23.36 -5.27 -9.94
N LEU A 139 23.45 -5.32 -11.26
CA LEU A 139 24.68 -5.58 -11.97
C LEU A 139 25.41 -4.26 -12.24
N LYS A 140 26.65 -4.15 -11.75
CA LYS A 140 27.56 -3.08 -12.13
C LYS A 140 27.83 -3.20 -13.63
N SER A 141 27.47 -2.17 -14.38
CA SER A 141 27.80 -2.10 -15.81
C SER A 141 29.13 -1.39 -15.97
N TYR A 142 30.15 -2.07 -16.49
CA TYR A 142 31.47 -1.48 -16.73
C TYR A 142 31.42 -0.28 -17.70
N ASN A 143 30.41 -0.20 -18.57
CA ASN A 143 30.32 0.83 -19.64
C ASN A 143 28.95 1.55 -19.70
N LYS A 144 28.10 1.52 -18.65
CA LYS A 144 26.83 2.28 -18.65
C LYS A 144 26.77 3.21 -17.43
N ILE A 145 26.25 4.42 -17.67
CA ILE A 145 26.00 5.46 -16.64
C ILE A 145 25.01 4.98 -15.56
N LYS A 146 24.18 3.96 -15.84
CA LYS A 146 23.23 3.38 -14.89
C LYS A 146 23.41 1.87 -14.74
N PRO A 147 23.32 1.33 -13.50
CA PRO A 147 23.38 -0.10 -13.23
C PRO A 147 22.20 -0.84 -13.86
N ILE A 148 22.40 -2.12 -14.15
CA ILE A 148 21.35 -2.97 -14.71
C ILE A 148 20.67 -3.71 -13.56
N VAL A 149 19.39 -3.42 -13.35
CA VAL A 149 18.57 -4.05 -12.31
C VAL A 149 17.79 -5.22 -12.93
N ILE A 150 18.00 -6.43 -12.41
CA ILE A 150 17.40 -7.66 -12.95
C ILE A 150 16.57 -8.35 -11.86
N PRO A 151 15.28 -8.64 -12.08
CA PRO A 151 14.47 -9.41 -11.15
C PRO A 151 14.94 -10.86 -11.14
N ILE A 152 15.40 -11.34 -10.01
CA ILE A 152 15.94 -12.71 -9.87
C ILE A 152 14.97 -13.64 -9.15
N PHE A 153 14.09 -13.10 -8.32
CA PHE A 153 13.19 -13.91 -7.49
C PHE A 153 12.04 -13.10 -6.90
N HIS A 154 11.06 -13.77 -6.28
CA HIS A 154 9.92 -13.14 -5.64
C HIS A 154 9.75 -13.57 -4.18
N ILE A 155 9.08 -12.73 -3.40
CA ILE A 155 8.67 -13.04 -2.02
C ILE A 155 7.17 -12.76 -1.89
N GLU A 156 6.42 -13.76 -1.43
CA GLU A 156 5.04 -13.60 -0.98
C GLU A 156 5.04 -13.41 0.54
N PHE A 157 4.29 -12.43 1.03
CA PHE A 157 4.33 -12.02 2.43
C PHE A 157 3.01 -12.27 3.14
N GLN A 158 3.12 -12.83 4.34
CA GLN A 158 2.01 -13.01 5.25
C GLN A 158 2.46 -12.73 6.68
N TYR A 159 1.54 -12.25 7.51
CA TYR A 159 1.80 -12.04 8.93
C TYR A 159 0.56 -12.37 9.75
N ALA A 160 0.77 -12.62 11.04
CA ALA A 160 -0.28 -12.72 12.03
C ALA A 160 0.05 -11.92 13.30
N ASP A 161 -1.00 -11.35 13.86
CA ASP A 161 -1.02 -10.67 15.16
C ASP A 161 -1.45 -11.62 16.30
N LYS A 162 -1.78 -12.88 16.01
CA LYS A 162 -2.35 -13.84 16.96
C LYS A 162 -1.39 -15.01 17.21
N GLU A 163 -1.31 -15.47 18.46
CA GLU A 163 -0.51 -16.63 18.88
C GLU A 163 -1.36 -17.87 19.16
N ASP A 164 -2.68 -17.72 19.20
CA ASP A 164 -3.70 -18.75 19.41
C ASP A 164 -4.26 -19.32 18.09
N LEU A 165 -3.43 -19.39 17.05
CA LEU A 165 -3.83 -19.96 15.77
C LEU A 165 -3.66 -21.48 15.78
N ASP A 166 -4.75 -22.23 15.59
CA ASP A 166 -4.70 -23.68 15.38
C ASP A 166 -4.02 -24.05 14.06
N TYR A 167 -4.18 -23.17 13.06
CA TYR A 167 -3.68 -23.37 11.70
C TYR A 167 -3.11 -22.09 11.10
N TYR A 168 -2.08 -22.27 10.28
CA TYR A 168 -1.53 -21.27 9.40
C TYR A 168 -2.02 -21.51 7.97
N ASP A 169 -2.87 -20.61 7.49
CA ASP A 169 -3.58 -20.77 6.22
C ASP A 169 -2.87 -20.02 5.08
N PHE A 170 -2.64 -20.72 3.96
CA PHE A 170 -2.01 -20.20 2.75
C PHE A 170 -2.93 -20.33 1.55
N LYS A 171 -3.12 -19.21 0.84
CA LYS A 171 -3.98 -19.18 -0.34
C LYS A 171 -3.43 -20.10 -1.43
N ILE A 172 -4.23 -21.07 -1.85
CA ILE A 172 -3.88 -22.09 -2.84
C ILE A 172 -3.23 -21.48 -4.09
N SER A 173 -3.83 -20.43 -4.64
CA SER A 173 -3.36 -19.80 -5.89
C SER A 173 -2.00 -19.13 -5.77
N LYS A 174 -1.60 -18.74 -4.56
CA LYS A 174 -0.29 -18.14 -4.26
C LYS A 174 0.78 -19.21 -4.03
N VAL A 175 0.38 -20.41 -3.60
CA VAL A 175 1.29 -21.54 -3.35
C VAL A 175 1.55 -22.35 -4.62
N ALA A 176 0.50 -22.66 -5.39
CA ALA A 176 0.59 -23.57 -6.52
C ALA A 176 -0.28 -23.12 -7.71
N LYS A 177 0.14 -23.53 -8.91
CA LYS A 177 -0.65 -23.42 -10.15
C LYS A 177 -1.24 -24.77 -10.53
N LYS A 178 -2.42 -24.76 -11.15
CA LYS A 178 -3.06 -25.96 -11.69
C LYS A 178 -2.51 -26.22 -13.10
N ILE A 179 -1.79 -27.33 -13.30
CA ILE A 179 -1.27 -27.78 -14.60
C ILE A 179 -1.83 -29.19 -14.84
N LYS A 180 -2.58 -29.38 -15.94
CA LYS A 180 -3.16 -30.68 -16.32
C LYS A 180 -3.87 -31.38 -15.15
N GLY A 181 -4.66 -30.64 -14.38
CA GLY A 181 -5.39 -31.17 -13.21
C GLY A 181 -4.58 -31.18 -11.90
N ASN A 182 -3.26 -31.28 -11.97
CA ASN A 182 -2.37 -31.36 -10.81
C ASN A 182 -1.95 -29.98 -10.28
N ARG A 183 -1.75 -29.87 -8.97
CA ARG A 183 -1.23 -28.66 -8.33
C ARG A 183 0.28 -28.72 -8.26
N VAL A 184 0.94 -27.85 -9.02
CA VAL A 184 2.39 -27.74 -9.05
C VAL A 184 2.79 -26.48 -8.25
N PRO A 185 3.63 -26.60 -7.20
CA PRO A 185 4.11 -25.45 -6.45
C PRO A 185 4.83 -24.45 -7.35
N HIS A 186 4.70 -23.15 -7.04
CA HIS A 186 5.50 -22.14 -7.72
C HIS A 186 6.99 -22.31 -7.37
N LYS A 187 7.87 -22.12 -8.35
CA LYS A 187 9.32 -22.25 -8.20
C LYS A 187 10.06 -20.91 -8.23
N ASP A 188 9.33 -19.82 -8.46
CA ASP A 188 9.87 -18.48 -8.67
C ASP A 188 9.76 -17.56 -7.45
N ARG A 189 9.30 -18.11 -6.32
CA ARG A 189 9.06 -17.36 -5.09
C ARG A 189 9.31 -18.19 -3.84
N ILE A 190 9.56 -17.48 -2.75
CA ILE A 190 9.47 -17.99 -1.38
C ILE A 190 8.36 -17.26 -0.63
N PHE A 191 7.87 -17.87 0.43
CA PHE A 191 6.98 -17.22 1.39
C PHE A 191 7.80 -16.69 2.56
N LEU A 192 7.49 -15.47 2.99
CA LEU A 192 7.89 -14.88 4.25
C LEU A 192 6.66 -14.85 5.16
N TYR A 193 6.75 -15.50 6.31
CA TYR A 193 5.74 -15.42 7.36
C TYR A 193 6.31 -14.70 8.59
N ILE A 194 5.57 -13.75 9.15
CA ILE A 194 5.94 -13.05 10.40
C ILE A 194 4.86 -13.24 11.48
N LEU A 195 5.30 -13.69 12.65
CA LEU A 195 4.53 -13.58 13.90
C LEU A 195 4.96 -12.32 14.63
N LYS A 196 4.09 -11.30 14.61
CA LYS A 196 4.43 -9.99 15.17
C LYS A 196 4.66 -10.05 16.69
N ASN A 197 3.75 -10.65 17.45
CA ASN A 197 3.81 -10.64 18.92
C ASN A 197 5.11 -11.23 19.49
N SER A 198 5.61 -12.31 18.90
CA SER A 198 6.84 -12.97 19.35
C SER A 198 8.11 -12.55 18.59
N SER A 199 8.01 -11.60 17.64
CA SER A 199 9.12 -11.19 16.76
C SER A 199 9.81 -12.39 16.09
N LYS A 200 9.00 -13.32 15.60
CA LYS A 200 9.45 -14.53 14.90
C LYS A 200 9.13 -14.43 13.41
N TYR A 201 9.96 -15.04 12.58
CA TYR A 201 9.73 -15.13 11.14
C TYR A 201 10.15 -16.49 10.59
N ALA A 202 9.62 -16.85 9.43
CA ALA A 202 10.03 -18.04 8.70
C ALA A 202 10.05 -17.75 7.20
N PHE A 203 11.08 -18.26 6.52
CA PHE A 203 11.10 -18.37 5.07
C PHE A 203 10.79 -19.82 4.70
N MET A 204 10.00 -20.01 3.65
CA MET A 204 9.61 -21.35 3.20
C MET A 204 9.33 -21.37 1.70
N GLU A 205 9.66 -22.50 1.07
CA GLU A 205 9.33 -22.73 -0.33
C GLU A 205 7.86 -23.16 -0.47
N PRO A 206 7.20 -22.83 -1.59
CA PRO A 206 5.84 -23.30 -1.84
C PRO A 206 5.71 -24.84 -1.82
N GLY A 207 6.77 -25.56 -2.19
CA GLY A 207 6.82 -27.02 -2.07
C GLY A 207 6.75 -27.53 -0.62
N TRP A 208 7.34 -26.80 0.33
CA TRP A 208 7.24 -27.12 1.76
C TRP A 208 5.81 -26.98 2.27
N ILE A 209 5.10 -25.92 1.84
CA ILE A 209 3.69 -25.68 2.17
C ILE A 209 2.81 -26.81 1.61
N VAL A 210 3.04 -27.24 0.38
CA VAL A 210 2.27 -28.37 -0.21
C VAL A 210 2.54 -29.69 0.53
N LYS A 211 3.77 -29.91 1.00
CA LYS A 211 4.15 -31.14 1.72
C LYS A 211 3.52 -31.23 3.12
N HIS A 212 3.47 -30.12 3.86
CA HIS A 212 3.02 -30.10 5.26
C HIS A 212 1.58 -29.59 5.43
N GLY A 213 1.03 -28.92 4.43
CA GLY A 213 -0.32 -28.37 4.47
C GLY A 213 -1.37 -29.37 3.97
N LYS A 214 -2.52 -29.40 4.65
CA LYS A 214 -3.73 -30.09 4.17
C LYS A 214 -4.66 -29.08 3.53
N ILE A 215 -5.27 -29.43 2.40
CA ILE A 215 -6.29 -28.56 1.80
C ILE A 215 -7.55 -28.64 2.67
N GLY A 216 -7.96 -27.50 3.21
CA GLY A 216 -9.12 -27.42 4.08
C GLY A 216 -9.86 -26.10 3.88
N VAL A 217 -11.11 -26.09 4.35
CA VAL A 217 -11.96 -24.90 4.38
C VAL A 217 -11.45 -23.97 5.48
N VAL A 218 -11.35 -22.68 5.18
CA VAL A 218 -11.00 -21.62 6.13
C VAL A 218 -12.25 -20.79 6.43
N PRO A 219 -12.89 -20.96 7.60
CA PRO A 219 -14.10 -20.22 7.95
C PRO A 219 -13.91 -18.71 7.88
N ALA A 220 -12.74 -18.23 8.32
CA ALA A 220 -12.38 -16.81 8.29
C ALA A 220 -12.31 -16.22 6.87
N TRP A 221 -12.25 -17.06 5.83
CA TRP A 221 -12.17 -16.63 4.42
C TRP A 221 -13.45 -16.97 3.65
N GLY A 222 -14.61 -16.99 4.31
CA GLY A 222 -15.90 -17.28 3.67
C GLY A 222 -15.97 -18.71 3.12
N SER A 223 -15.41 -19.66 3.87
CA SER A 223 -15.35 -21.08 3.51
C SER A 223 -14.55 -21.40 2.23
N ARG A 224 -13.62 -20.52 1.84
CA ARG A 224 -12.66 -20.81 0.77
C ARG A 224 -11.64 -21.87 1.21
N GLN A 225 -11.16 -22.63 0.23
CA GLN A 225 -10.10 -23.61 0.47
C GLN A 225 -8.73 -22.93 0.56
N ALA A 226 -7.90 -23.39 1.48
CA ALA A 226 -6.50 -23.00 1.66
C ALA A 226 -5.64 -24.23 1.96
N TYR A 227 -4.33 -24.10 1.79
CA TYR A 227 -3.41 -25.02 2.47
C TYR A 227 -3.36 -24.61 3.94
N ARG A 228 -3.75 -25.51 4.83
CA ARG A 228 -3.77 -25.30 6.28
C ARG A 228 -2.66 -26.12 6.91
N ILE A 229 -1.72 -25.45 7.58
CA ILE A 229 -0.60 -26.10 8.27
C ILE A 229 -0.88 -26.07 9.76
N ALA A 230 -0.80 -27.21 10.43
CA ALA A 230 -1.02 -27.29 11.87
C ALA A 230 0.01 -26.45 12.63
N LYS A 231 -0.44 -25.83 13.73
CA LYS A 231 0.41 -24.98 14.59
C LYS A 231 1.74 -25.63 14.93
N ASP A 232 1.71 -26.84 15.47
CA ASP A 232 2.90 -27.56 15.95
C ASP A 232 3.94 -27.79 14.86
N ASP A 233 3.51 -28.00 13.62
CA ASP A 233 4.44 -28.19 12.49
C ASP A 233 5.01 -26.87 11.99
N PHE A 234 4.19 -25.83 11.98
CA PHE A 234 4.61 -24.51 11.53
C PHE A 234 5.52 -23.81 12.54
N GLU A 235 5.28 -23.99 13.84
CA GLU A 235 6.07 -23.34 14.88
C GLU A 235 7.52 -23.81 14.93
N LYS A 236 7.78 -25.06 14.49
CA LYS A 236 9.13 -25.65 14.41
C LYS A 236 10.05 -24.89 13.44
N ILE A 237 9.53 -24.19 12.45
CA ILE A 237 10.35 -23.48 11.44
C ILE A 237 10.56 -22.00 11.76
N PHE A 238 9.92 -21.46 12.79
CA PHE A 238 10.08 -20.07 13.18
C PHE A 238 11.45 -19.80 13.79
N LYS A 239 12.02 -18.67 13.39
CA LYS A 239 13.25 -18.11 13.95
C LYS A 239 12.93 -16.81 14.66
N LYS A 240 13.47 -16.62 15.85
CA LYS A 240 13.39 -15.35 16.56
C LYS A 240 14.41 -14.37 15.99
N ASP A 241 14.00 -13.11 15.80
CA ASP A 241 14.90 -12.05 15.36
C ASP A 241 14.71 -10.78 16.16
N ARG A 242 15.78 -10.34 16.83
CA ARG A 242 15.77 -9.10 17.63
C ARG A 242 15.65 -7.86 16.76
N THR A 243 16.13 -7.90 15.51
CA THR A 243 16.03 -6.78 14.55
C THR A 243 14.61 -6.52 14.08
N LEU A 244 13.70 -7.49 14.24
CA LEU A 244 12.30 -7.36 13.85
C LEU A 244 11.48 -6.58 14.88
N LYS A 245 11.87 -6.61 16.17
CA LYS A 245 11.17 -5.91 17.25
C LYS A 245 10.99 -4.39 17.01
N PRO A 246 12.04 -3.61 16.68
CA PRO A 246 11.85 -2.18 16.39
C PRO A 246 10.96 -1.92 15.18
N VAL A 247 10.97 -2.81 14.19
CA VAL A 247 10.12 -2.73 12.99
C VAL A 247 8.65 -2.94 13.36
N ILE A 248 8.36 -3.96 14.19
CA ILE A 248 7.01 -4.22 14.72
C ILE A 248 6.50 -3.03 15.53
N ILE A 249 7.32 -2.47 16.43
CA ILE A 249 6.95 -1.28 17.21
C ILE A 249 6.59 -0.11 16.27
N ASN A 250 7.36 0.10 15.20
CA ASN A 250 7.06 1.16 14.23
C ASN A 250 5.75 0.90 13.47
N ILE A 251 5.51 -0.35 13.07
CA ILE A 251 4.26 -0.80 12.44
C ILE A 251 3.08 -0.49 13.38
N ASP A 252 3.16 -0.91 14.63
CA ASP A 252 2.07 -0.74 15.60
C ASP A 252 1.81 0.73 15.89
N ASN A 253 2.86 1.55 16.02
CA ASN A 253 2.72 2.99 16.18
C ASN A 253 1.95 3.64 15.03
N LYS A 254 2.26 3.27 13.79
CA LYS A 254 1.59 3.79 12.58
C LYS A 254 0.17 3.27 12.44
N ILE A 255 -0.09 2.01 12.80
CA ILE A 255 -1.44 1.45 12.81
C ILE A 255 -2.30 2.15 13.85
N ASN A 256 -1.74 2.48 15.01
CA ASN A 256 -2.44 3.25 16.03
C ASN A 256 -2.82 4.65 15.53
N ILE A 257 -1.86 5.37 14.92
CA ILE A 257 -2.12 6.66 14.25
C ILE A 257 -3.23 6.51 13.21
N LEU A 258 -3.17 5.47 12.36
CA LEU A 258 -4.17 5.19 11.33
C LEU A 258 -5.56 4.99 11.95
N ASN A 259 -5.67 4.22 13.03
CA ASN A 259 -6.94 4.00 13.71
C ASN A 259 -7.49 5.28 14.32
N PHE A 260 -6.64 6.06 15.00
CA PHE A 260 -6.98 7.32 15.63
C PHE A 260 -7.50 8.34 14.61
N GLN A 261 -6.73 8.64 13.56
CA GLN A 261 -7.17 9.62 12.56
C GLN A 261 -8.46 9.19 11.84
N HIS A 262 -8.67 7.88 11.65
CA HIS A 262 -9.84 7.37 10.94
C HIS A 262 -11.15 7.58 11.69
N GLN A 263 -11.11 7.70 13.03
CA GLN A 263 -12.28 8.03 13.83
C GLN A 263 -12.92 9.34 13.41
N LEU A 264 -12.15 10.26 12.79
CA LEU A 264 -12.67 11.53 12.29
C LEU A 264 -13.81 11.36 11.29
N VAL A 265 -13.75 10.33 10.43
CA VAL A 265 -14.85 10.04 9.49
C VAL A 265 -16.13 9.70 10.25
N SER A 266 -16.05 8.82 11.24
CA SER A 266 -17.22 8.44 12.05
C SER A 266 -17.77 9.62 12.86
N ILE A 267 -16.90 10.53 13.34
CA ILE A 267 -17.34 11.77 13.99
C ILE A 267 -18.16 12.62 13.01
N TRP A 268 -17.67 12.84 11.79
CA TRP A 268 -18.39 13.59 10.77
C TRP A 268 -19.66 12.89 10.27
N GLU A 269 -19.66 11.56 10.16
CA GLU A 269 -20.85 10.76 9.82
C GLU A 269 -21.96 10.99 10.85
N ASN A 270 -21.62 10.96 12.13
CA ASN A 270 -22.56 11.24 13.22
C ASN A 270 -23.07 12.68 13.17
N GLU A 271 -22.17 13.65 12.96
CA GLU A 271 -22.51 15.08 12.83
C GLU A 271 -23.50 15.34 11.67
N PHE A 272 -23.31 14.69 10.52
CA PHE A 272 -24.13 14.93 9.32
C PHE A 272 -25.26 13.94 9.09
N SER A 273 -25.43 12.93 9.95
CA SER A 273 -26.48 11.90 9.86
C SER A 273 -27.87 12.46 9.52
N LYS A 274 -28.33 13.50 10.24
CA LYS A 274 -29.63 14.17 9.98
C LYS A 274 -29.71 14.82 8.59
N ASN A 275 -28.61 15.39 8.10
CA ASN A 275 -28.56 16.02 6.78
C ASN A 275 -28.52 14.97 5.67
N LEU A 276 -27.76 13.89 5.86
CA LEU A 276 -27.72 12.74 4.96
C LEU A 276 -29.12 12.14 4.76
N GLN A 277 -29.86 11.91 5.85
CA GLN A 277 -31.22 11.36 5.79
C GLN A 277 -32.16 12.27 4.98
N LYS A 278 -32.20 13.57 5.33
CA LYS A 278 -33.04 14.56 4.62
C LYS A 278 -32.77 14.61 3.11
N VAL A 279 -31.51 14.45 2.72
CA VAL A 279 -31.10 14.48 1.32
C VAL A 279 -31.55 13.22 0.58
N ILE A 280 -31.39 12.05 1.20
CA ILE A 280 -31.83 10.76 0.65
C ILE A 280 -33.33 10.82 0.39
N ASP A 281 -34.09 11.30 1.38
CA ASP A 281 -35.56 11.40 1.32
C ASP A 281 -36.02 12.37 0.23
N LYS A 282 -35.33 13.51 0.08
CA LYS A 282 -35.74 14.59 -0.85
C LYS A 282 -35.24 14.41 -2.28
N LYS A 283 -34.33 13.46 -2.58
CA LYS A 283 -33.64 13.26 -3.88
C LYS A 283 -33.02 14.53 -4.52
N LYS A 284 -32.92 15.65 -3.78
CA LYS A 284 -32.50 16.97 -4.28
C LYS A 284 -31.12 17.32 -3.76
N LEU A 285 -30.09 17.17 -4.59
CA LEU A 285 -28.75 17.71 -4.28
C LEU A 285 -27.87 18.08 -5.48
N VAL A 286 -28.22 17.71 -6.71
CA VAL A 286 -27.26 17.73 -7.82
C VAL A 286 -26.92 19.16 -8.32
N LYS A 287 -27.61 20.20 -7.84
CA LYS A 287 -27.45 21.59 -8.32
C LYS A 287 -26.95 22.60 -7.26
N ILE A 288 -26.45 22.17 -6.09
CA ILE A 288 -25.95 23.11 -5.08
C ILE A 288 -24.49 23.45 -5.36
N THR A 289 -24.20 24.73 -5.61
CA THR A 289 -22.82 25.25 -5.66
C THR A 289 -22.40 25.69 -4.26
N PRO A 290 -21.37 25.08 -3.64
CA PRO A 290 -20.86 25.52 -2.35
C PRO A 290 -20.22 26.91 -2.45
N ASN A 291 -20.44 27.77 -1.45
CA ASN A 291 -19.99 29.17 -1.43
C ASN A 291 -18.90 29.45 -0.38
N ASN A 292 -18.57 28.47 0.45
CA ASN A 292 -17.48 28.53 1.42
C ASN A 292 -16.91 27.12 1.63
N LEU A 293 -15.74 27.03 2.26
CA LEU A 293 -15.03 25.77 2.50
C LEU A 293 -15.88 24.74 3.27
N ASN A 294 -16.63 25.20 4.27
CA ASN A 294 -17.47 24.33 5.09
C ASN A 294 -18.68 23.80 4.29
N GLY A 295 -19.22 24.60 3.39
CA GLY A 295 -20.23 24.19 2.41
C GLY A 295 -19.68 23.17 1.41
N PHE A 296 -18.45 23.38 0.92
CA PHE A 296 -17.75 22.42 0.06
C PHE A 296 -17.65 21.06 0.71
N PHE A 297 -17.16 21.04 1.94
CA PHE A 297 -17.00 19.84 2.73
C PHE A 297 -18.33 19.10 2.91
N LYS A 298 -19.37 19.77 3.37
CA LYS A 298 -20.70 19.16 3.54
C LYS A 298 -21.22 18.55 2.24
N VAL A 299 -21.10 19.26 1.12
CA VAL A 299 -21.59 18.74 -0.16
C VAL A 299 -20.74 17.56 -0.65
N CYS A 300 -19.41 17.65 -0.59
CA CYS A 300 -18.52 16.54 -0.97
C CYS A 300 -18.79 15.29 -0.11
N PHE A 301 -18.91 15.49 1.21
CA PHE A 301 -19.23 14.43 2.16
C PHE A 301 -20.54 13.72 1.79
N ILE A 302 -21.61 14.49 1.55
CA ILE A 302 -22.89 13.89 1.18
C ILE A 302 -22.82 13.19 -0.18
N LEU A 303 -22.19 13.80 -1.18
CA LEU A 303 -22.05 13.19 -2.51
C LEU A 303 -21.24 11.88 -2.45
N GLU A 304 -20.23 11.78 -1.59
CA GLU A 304 -19.48 10.55 -1.38
C GLU A 304 -20.38 9.43 -0.85
N HIS A 305 -21.19 9.71 0.18
CA HIS A 305 -22.11 8.75 0.79
C HIS A 305 -23.23 8.32 -0.17
N LEU A 306 -23.65 9.22 -1.07
CA LEU A 306 -24.59 8.89 -2.15
C LEU A 306 -23.94 8.23 -3.36
N ASN A 307 -22.60 8.09 -3.36
CA ASN A 307 -21.79 7.66 -4.50
C ASN A 307 -22.11 8.44 -5.79
N LYS A 308 -22.27 9.76 -5.67
CA LYS A 308 -22.51 10.69 -6.78
C LYS A 308 -21.26 11.49 -7.12
N THR A 309 -21.26 12.07 -8.32
CA THR A 309 -20.19 12.95 -8.82
C THR A 309 -20.82 14.29 -9.21
N PRO A 310 -20.22 15.44 -8.86
CA PRO A 310 -20.70 16.73 -9.32
C PRO A 310 -20.52 16.90 -10.83
N GLU A 311 -21.45 17.60 -11.49
CA GLU A 311 -21.42 17.81 -12.96
C GLU A 311 -20.19 18.63 -13.40
N ASN A 312 -19.85 19.70 -12.67
CA ASN A 312 -18.75 20.63 -12.99
C ASN A 312 -17.50 20.39 -12.14
N ILE A 313 -17.03 19.14 -12.11
CA ILE A 313 -15.99 18.71 -11.16
C ILE A 313 -14.65 19.46 -11.27
N ASN A 314 -14.17 19.77 -12.48
CA ASN A 314 -12.92 20.51 -12.66
C ASN A 314 -13.02 21.94 -12.10
N LEU A 315 -14.16 22.61 -12.31
CA LEU A 315 -14.40 23.95 -11.77
C LEU A 315 -14.41 23.92 -10.24
N TRP A 316 -15.08 22.92 -9.65
CA TRP A 316 -15.11 22.74 -8.21
C TRP A 316 -13.73 22.44 -7.63
N PHE A 317 -12.93 21.67 -8.35
CA PHE A 317 -11.56 21.35 -7.97
C PHE A 317 -10.68 22.61 -7.94
N VAL A 318 -10.69 23.43 -9.00
CA VAL A 318 -9.95 24.69 -9.03
C VAL A 318 -10.45 25.67 -7.97
N TYR A 319 -11.77 25.76 -7.78
CA TYR A 319 -12.33 26.65 -6.76
C TYR A 319 -11.95 26.19 -5.34
N LEU A 320 -11.93 24.89 -5.07
CA LEU A 320 -11.44 24.36 -3.80
C LEU A 320 -9.97 24.71 -3.56
N LEU A 321 -9.11 24.60 -4.59
CA LEU A 321 -7.69 24.96 -4.50
C LEU A 321 -7.47 26.44 -4.16
N SER A 322 -8.39 27.33 -4.55
CA SER A 322 -8.29 28.76 -4.20
C SER A 322 -8.43 29.05 -2.69
N TYR A 323 -8.99 28.12 -1.90
CA TYR A 323 -9.03 28.27 -0.43
C TYR A 323 -7.69 27.99 0.24
N VAL A 324 -6.72 27.40 -0.46
CA VAL A 324 -5.44 27.02 0.14
C VAL A 324 -4.57 28.26 0.36
N ASN A 325 -4.35 28.57 1.65
CA ASN A 325 -3.41 29.57 2.17
C ASN A 325 -2.72 29.03 3.45
N ASP A 326 -1.80 29.80 4.02
CA ASP A 326 -1.01 29.47 5.21
C ASP A 326 -1.68 29.84 6.56
N GLU A 327 -2.77 30.58 6.52
CA GLU A 327 -3.55 30.99 7.69
C GLU A 327 -4.58 29.94 8.14
N LEU A 328 -4.86 28.93 7.31
CA LEU A 328 -5.84 27.88 7.62
C LEU A 328 -5.52 27.16 8.93
N THR A 329 -6.58 26.92 9.72
CA THR A 329 -6.49 26.03 10.89
C THR A 329 -6.35 24.58 10.44
N LEU A 330 -5.89 23.70 11.33
CA LEU A 330 -5.79 22.26 11.04
C LEU A 330 -7.17 21.65 10.75
N LYS A 331 -8.22 22.11 11.44
CA LYS A 331 -9.61 21.76 11.10
C LYS A 331 -9.95 22.15 9.66
N ASP A 332 -9.68 23.39 9.25
CA ASP A 332 -9.92 23.86 7.88
C ASP A 332 -9.13 23.03 6.86
N ILE A 333 -7.87 22.69 7.16
CA ILE A 333 -7.05 21.82 6.32
C ILE A 333 -7.66 20.42 6.21
N SER A 334 -8.20 19.85 7.31
CA SER A 334 -8.81 18.52 7.27
C SER A 334 -10.04 18.45 6.37
N ILE A 335 -10.91 19.46 6.43
CA ILE A 335 -12.10 19.52 5.57
C ILE A 335 -11.75 19.86 4.12
N LEU A 336 -10.70 20.66 3.90
CA LEU A 336 -10.16 20.98 2.58
C LEU A 336 -9.57 19.72 1.93
N THR A 337 -8.71 19.00 2.65
CA THR A 337 -8.05 17.79 2.14
C THR A 337 -9.02 16.64 1.91
N TYR A 338 -10.04 16.49 2.77
CA TYR A 338 -11.16 15.57 2.51
C TYR A 338 -11.86 15.88 1.19
N SER A 339 -12.26 17.15 1.01
CA SER A 339 -12.95 17.61 -0.20
C SER A 339 -12.07 17.45 -1.43
N LEU A 340 -10.77 17.69 -1.28
CA LEU A 340 -9.78 17.55 -2.33
C LEU A 340 -9.61 16.09 -2.76
N ASP A 341 -9.45 15.16 -1.81
CA ASP A 341 -9.37 13.71 -2.08
C ASP A 341 -10.64 13.23 -2.81
N PHE A 342 -11.82 13.65 -2.34
CA PHE A 342 -13.10 13.34 -2.99
C PHE A 342 -13.13 13.82 -4.44
N LEU A 343 -12.96 15.13 -4.69
CA LEU A 343 -13.05 15.71 -6.03
C LEU A 343 -11.97 15.13 -6.94
N TYR A 344 -10.73 15.10 -6.44
CA TYR A 344 -9.62 14.47 -7.14
C TYR A 344 -10.02 13.04 -7.51
N SER A 345 -10.40 12.16 -6.59
CA SER A 345 -10.70 10.75 -6.89
C SER A 345 -11.73 10.50 -8.02
N LYS A 346 -12.58 11.48 -8.34
CA LYS A 346 -13.61 11.41 -9.38
C LYS A 346 -13.20 12.04 -10.72
N ILE A 347 -12.15 12.88 -10.77
CA ILE A 347 -11.59 13.39 -12.04
C ILE A 347 -10.84 12.24 -12.74
N PRO A 348 -11.18 11.88 -13.99
CA PRO A 348 -10.38 10.93 -14.75
C PRO A 348 -8.96 11.48 -14.97
N HIS A 349 -7.92 10.68 -14.71
CA HIS A 349 -6.51 11.07 -14.95
C HIS A 349 -6.27 11.72 -16.34
N SER A 350 -6.92 11.25 -17.40
CA SER A 350 -6.81 11.82 -18.75
C SER A 350 -7.48 13.20 -18.93
N LYS A 351 -8.14 13.74 -17.89
CA LYS A 351 -8.90 15.00 -17.93
C LYS A 351 -8.36 16.08 -16.98
N LEU A 352 -7.32 15.80 -16.21
CA LEU A 352 -6.64 16.82 -15.43
C LEU A 352 -5.67 17.57 -16.34
N LYS A 353 -5.90 18.87 -16.54
CA LYS A 353 -5.05 19.70 -17.41
C LYS A 353 -3.72 20.01 -16.72
N SER A 354 -2.68 20.32 -17.50
CA SER A 354 -1.34 20.59 -16.97
C SER A 354 -1.32 21.75 -15.96
N ASN A 355 -2.06 22.83 -16.22
CA ASN A 355 -2.17 23.96 -15.31
C ASN A 355 -2.94 23.63 -14.02
N GLU A 356 -3.99 22.79 -14.09
CA GLU A 356 -4.72 22.30 -12.91
C GLU A 356 -3.82 21.39 -12.04
N LEU A 357 -2.97 20.58 -12.68
CA LEU A 357 -1.99 19.73 -12.01
C LEU A 357 -0.88 20.55 -11.34
N GLU A 358 -0.33 21.55 -12.03
CA GLU A 358 0.69 22.44 -11.47
C GLU A 358 0.14 23.18 -10.24
N GLU A 359 -1.08 23.71 -10.33
CA GLU A 359 -1.76 24.35 -9.21
C GLU A 359 -1.95 23.37 -8.04
N LEU A 360 -2.40 22.15 -8.30
CA LEU A 360 -2.51 21.11 -7.27
C LEU A 360 -1.16 20.85 -6.58
N ILE A 361 -0.08 20.68 -7.35
CA ILE A 361 1.27 20.41 -6.82
C ILE A 361 1.72 21.57 -5.92
N ASN A 362 1.53 22.82 -6.37
CA ASN A 362 1.89 24.00 -5.59
C ASN A 362 1.08 24.09 -4.29
N LYS A 363 -0.23 23.84 -4.36
CA LYS A 363 -1.10 23.86 -3.18
C LYS A 363 -0.81 22.72 -2.20
N ILE A 364 -0.45 21.52 -2.66
CA ILE A 364 0.01 20.42 -1.80
C ILE A 364 1.24 20.84 -0.99
N LYS A 365 2.22 21.49 -1.63
CA LYS A 365 3.44 21.98 -0.94
C LYS A 365 3.08 22.98 0.16
N ILE A 366 2.13 23.89 -0.10
CA ILE A 366 1.64 24.85 0.90
C ILE A 366 0.96 24.11 2.06
N ILE A 367 0.04 23.18 1.78
CA ILE A 367 -0.67 22.40 2.81
C ILE A 367 0.31 21.66 3.72
N ILE A 368 1.30 20.96 3.14
CA ILE A 368 2.32 20.23 3.92
C ILE A 368 3.13 21.18 4.78
N LYS A 369 3.58 22.32 4.22
CA LYS A 369 4.32 23.34 4.96
C LYS A 369 3.48 23.86 6.14
N THR A 370 2.22 24.20 5.90
CA THR A 370 1.31 24.69 6.94
C THR A 370 1.14 23.67 8.05
N ILE A 371 0.82 22.40 7.73
CA ILE A 371 0.68 21.34 8.74
C ILE A 371 1.98 21.17 9.55
N ASN A 372 3.13 21.13 8.88
CA ASN A 372 4.43 20.97 9.55
C ASN A 372 4.77 22.11 10.50
N ASN A 373 4.40 23.35 10.15
CA ASN A 373 4.61 24.52 11.00
C ASN A 373 3.72 24.52 12.25
N ARG A 374 2.70 23.66 12.31
CA ARG A 374 1.82 23.51 13.48
C ARG A 374 2.27 22.40 14.43
N TYR A 375 3.33 21.66 14.10
CA TYR A 375 3.87 20.64 14.99
C TYR A 375 4.70 21.28 16.10
N ASN A 376 4.38 20.94 17.35
CA ASN A 376 5.12 21.38 18.52
C ASN A 376 6.05 20.28 19.04
N ASP A 377 7.12 20.69 19.71
CA ASP A 377 8.10 19.78 20.31
C ASP A 377 7.54 18.93 21.43
N ASP A 378 6.33 19.20 21.92
CA ASP A 378 5.63 18.33 22.87
C ASP A 378 4.99 17.10 22.22
N GLY A 379 4.91 17.06 20.88
CA GLY A 379 4.39 15.96 20.09
C GLY A 379 2.96 16.17 19.56
N PHE A 380 2.32 17.28 19.88
CA PHE A 380 1.01 17.64 19.34
C PHE A 380 1.10 18.60 18.16
N TYR A 381 0.06 18.62 17.34
CA TYR A 381 -0.16 19.69 16.38
C TYR A 381 -1.15 20.72 16.95
N ARG A 382 -0.91 22.02 16.72
CA ARG A 382 -1.77 23.12 17.18
C ARG A 382 -1.78 24.30 16.22
N SER A 383 -2.97 24.75 15.87
CA SER A 383 -3.23 25.96 15.08
C SER A 383 -4.30 26.85 15.68
N SER A 384 -5.15 26.31 16.56
CA SER A 384 -6.27 27.02 17.19
C SER A 384 -6.44 26.59 18.64
N VAL A 385 -6.99 27.49 19.47
CA VAL A 385 -7.41 27.21 20.86
C VAL A 385 -8.85 26.69 20.95
N LYS A 386 -9.58 26.67 19.82
CA LYS A 386 -10.98 26.23 19.78
C LYS A 386 -11.15 24.72 19.89
N GLU A 387 -10.14 23.98 19.48
CA GLU A 387 -10.14 22.52 19.43
C GLU A 387 -9.06 22.02 20.39
N SER A 388 -9.25 20.84 20.98
CA SER A 388 -8.24 20.27 21.88
C SER A 388 -6.95 19.92 21.11
N PRO A 389 -5.77 19.89 21.76
CA PRO A 389 -4.52 19.47 21.11
C PRO A 389 -4.61 18.08 20.47
N LEU A 390 -5.39 17.18 21.06
CA LEU A 390 -5.62 15.84 20.53
C LEU A 390 -6.44 15.88 19.23
N GLU A 391 -7.50 16.70 19.18
CA GLU A 391 -8.30 16.87 17.96
C GLU A 391 -7.54 17.60 16.84
N GLU A 392 -6.78 18.65 17.17
CA GLU A 392 -5.88 19.31 16.21
C GLU A 392 -4.86 18.32 15.61
N THR A 393 -4.33 17.43 16.46
CA THR A 393 -3.46 16.33 16.02
C THR A 393 -4.19 15.34 15.11
N ARG A 394 -5.46 15.01 15.41
CA ARG A 394 -6.30 14.17 14.55
C ARG A 394 -6.47 14.78 13.17
N PHE A 395 -6.79 16.07 13.09
CA PHE A 395 -6.94 16.81 11.84
C PHE A 395 -5.65 16.81 11.01
N ALA A 396 -4.50 17.06 11.63
CA ALA A 396 -3.20 17.02 10.96
C ALA A 396 -2.89 15.63 10.37
N LEU A 397 -3.04 14.58 11.17
CA LEU A 397 -2.76 13.20 10.76
C LEU A 397 -3.70 12.71 9.66
N PHE A 398 -4.98 13.07 9.74
CA PHE A 398 -5.96 12.78 8.70
C PHE A 398 -5.58 13.45 7.38
N SER A 399 -5.22 14.73 7.43
CA SER A 399 -4.81 15.51 6.27
C SER A 399 -3.54 14.97 5.61
N ILE A 400 -2.51 14.65 6.40
CA ILE A 400 -1.27 14.04 5.90
C ILE A 400 -1.57 12.71 5.20
N ASN A 401 -2.41 11.87 5.79
CA ASN A 401 -2.76 10.57 5.22
C ASN A 401 -3.38 10.70 3.82
N LEU A 402 -4.26 11.69 3.60
CA LEU A 402 -4.89 11.94 2.30
C LEU A 402 -3.94 12.62 1.31
N ILE A 403 -3.11 13.56 1.76
CA ILE A 403 -2.16 14.26 0.89
C ILE A 403 -1.08 13.31 0.37
N GLU A 404 -0.56 12.42 1.22
CA GLU A 404 0.36 11.36 0.78
C GLU A 404 -0.28 10.50 -0.32
N ASP A 405 -1.61 10.31 -0.28
CA ASP A 405 -2.31 9.57 -1.31
C ASP A 405 -2.32 10.28 -2.66
N ILE A 406 -2.63 11.58 -2.62
CA ILE A 406 -2.66 12.40 -3.82
C ILE A 406 -1.26 12.52 -4.43
N ILE A 407 -0.22 12.72 -3.61
CA ILE A 407 1.18 12.82 -4.06
C ILE A 407 1.59 11.59 -4.87
N GLN A 408 1.35 10.40 -4.34
CA GLN A 408 1.76 9.22 -5.07
C GLN A 408 0.93 9.02 -6.35
N ASP A 409 -0.37 9.34 -6.32
CA ASP A 409 -1.24 9.24 -7.51
C ASP A 409 -0.75 10.19 -8.63
N VAL A 410 -0.37 11.43 -8.29
CA VAL A 410 0.14 12.39 -9.29
C VAL A 410 1.52 12.00 -9.82
N ILE A 411 2.42 11.48 -8.99
CA ILE A 411 3.70 10.94 -9.45
C ILE A 411 3.45 9.79 -10.43
N TYR A 412 2.54 8.88 -10.10
CA TYR A 412 2.31 7.69 -10.91
C TYR A 412 1.59 7.97 -12.23
N TYR A 413 0.48 8.71 -12.20
CA TYR A 413 -0.34 8.93 -13.40
C TYR A 413 0.08 10.14 -14.22
N HIS A 414 0.81 11.08 -13.63
CA HIS A 414 1.15 12.34 -14.27
C HIS A 414 2.66 12.63 -14.29
N ASN A 415 3.50 11.75 -13.74
CA ASN A 415 4.96 11.94 -13.67
C ASN A 415 5.33 13.29 -13.03
N ALA A 416 4.57 13.68 -12.00
CA ALA A 416 4.78 14.93 -11.27
C ALA A 416 6.15 14.96 -10.59
N ASP A 417 6.78 16.13 -10.60
CA ASP A 417 8.05 16.39 -9.90
C ASP A 417 7.81 16.62 -8.40
N LEU A 418 7.57 15.51 -7.71
CA LEU A 418 7.39 15.44 -6.26
C LEU A 418 8.19 14.26 -5.70
N GLU A 419 8.62 14.38 -4.45
CA GLU A 419 9.29 13.28 -3.76
C GLU A 419 8.33 12.10 -3.59
N PRO A 420 8.71 10.88 -4.02
CA PRO A 420 7.88 9.69 -3.83
C PRO A 420 7.61 9.39 -2.35
N ILE A 421 6.38 8.94 -2.07
CA ILE A 421 6.00 8.45 -0.75
C ILE A 421 6.46 6.99 -0.63
N THR A 422 7.52 6.78 0.12
CA THR A 422 8.13 5.46 0.30
C THR A 422 7.62 4.75 1.56
N LYS A 423 6.97 5.49 2.46
CA LYS A 423 6.38 5.02 3.72
C LYS A 423 5.08 5.75 4.00
N ILE A 424 4.12 5.07 4.64
CA ILE A 424 2.93 5.73 5.20
C ILE A 424 3.35 6.56 6.41
N TYR A 425 2.82 7.79 6.50
CA TYR A 425 3.22 8.80 7.49
C TYR A 425 4.67 9.25 7.32
N GLN A 426 5.12 9.45 6.07
CA GLN A 426 6.41 10.02 5.73
C GLN A 426 6.51 11.50 6.14
N TYR A 427 5.41 12.26 6.06
CA TYR A 427 5.39 13.67 6.48
C TYR A 427 5.07 13.89 7.96
N VAL A 428 4.83 12.82 8.73
CA VAL A 428 4.63 12.94 10.18
C VAL A 428 5.98 13.05 10.88
N LYS A 429 6.20 14.12 11.65
CA LYS A 429 7.50 14.45 12.28
C LYS A 429 8.01 13.39 13.24
N ASN A 430 7.16 12.90 14.16
CA ASN A 430 7.55 11.88 15.12
C ASN A 430 6.40 10.88 15.38
N PRO A 431 6.21 9.88 14.49
CA PRO A 431 5.12 8.93 14.61
C PRO A 431 5.12 8.15 15.94
N LYS A 432 6.30 7.83 16.48
CA LYS A 432 6.41 7.11 17.76
C LYS A 432 5.88 7.96 18.91
N ARG A 433 6.32 9.23 19.01
CA ARG A 433 5.87 10.14 20.06
C ARG A 433 4.38 10.40 19.99
N ILE A 434 3.87 10.69 18.78
CA ILE A 434 2.44 10.92 18.55
C ILE A 434 1.62 9.69 18.95
N SER A 435 2.07 8.49 18.57
CA SER A 435 1.38 7.26 18.94
C SER A 435 1.32 7.02 20.45
N ASN A 436 2.40 7.34 21.18
CA ASN A 436 2.41 7.25 22.64
C ASN A 436 1.42 8.23 23.29
N ILE A 437 1.35 9.46 22.79
CA ILE A 437 0.40 10.48 23.27
C ILE A 437 -1.03 10.00 23.05
N ILE A 438 -1.34 9.50 21.84
CA ILE A 438 -2.66 8.94 21.51
C ILE A 438 -3.06 7.85 22.52
N ASN A 439 -2.14 6.95 22.87
CA ASN A 439 -2.44 5.87 23.84
C ASN A 439 -2.64 6.39 25.27
N ASN A 440 -1.88 7.40 25.69
CA ASN A 440 -1.97 7.92 27.05
C ASN A 440 -3.21 8.79 27.29
N GLU A 441 -3.67 9.50 26.26
CA GLU A 441 -4.83 10.41 26.31
C GLU A 441 -6.16 9.73 25.90
N SER A 442 -6.11 8.46 25.46
CA SER A 442 -7.31 7.65 25.17
C SER A 442 -7.69 6.70 26.31
N LEU A 443 -6.94 6.73 27.41
CA LEU A 443 -7.27 6.19 28.73
C LEU A 443 -7.88 7.30 29.58
#